data_AF-A0A9P0FYB1-F1
#
_entry.id   AF-A0A9P0FYB1-F1
#
_cell.length_a   1.000
_cell.length_b   1.000
_cell.length_c   1.000
_cell.angle_alpha   90.00
_cell.angle_beta   90.00
_cell.angle_gamma   90.00
#
_symmetry.space_group_name_H-M   'P 1'
#
loop_
_entity.id
_entity.type
_entity.pdbx_description
1 polymer ?
#
loop_
_entity_poly.entity_id
_entity_poly.type
_entity_poly.pdbx_seq_one_letter_code
_entity_poly.pdbx_strand_id
1 'polypeptide(L)'
;MAHIWACPPSEGDDYIFHCHPPEQKIPKPKRLQEWYKKMLDKGIIERIILDYKDILKQAMEDNISSAAELPYFEGDFWPNVLEESIKELDQEEEEKRKQAEAAEAVVSIYYTTNS
;
A
#
# COMPACT_ATOMS: atom_id res chain seq x y z
N MET A 1 16.39 -5.96 -10.36
CA MET A 1 15.11 -5.27 -10.09
C MET A 1 15.39 -4.11 -9.16
N ALA A 2 14.68 -2.99 -9.32
CA ALA A 2 14.84 -1.80 -8.49
C ALA A 2 13.45 -1.23 -8.20
N HIS A 3 13.30 -0.57 -7.04
CA HIS A 3 12.01 -0.04 -6.58
C HIS A 3 12.17 1.44 -6.26
N ILE A 4 11.22 2.25 -6.72
CA ILE A 4 11.17 3.69 -6.47
C ILE A 4 9.78 4.02 -5.94
N TRP A 5 9.73 4.56 -4.72
CA TRP A 5 8.52 5.19 -4.20
C TRP A 5 8.54 6.68 -4.52
N ALA A 6 7.71 7.11 -5.48
CA ALA A 6 7.61 8.50 -5.90
C ALA A 6 6.73 9.32 -4.93
N CYS A 7 7.25 9.55 -3.72
CA CYS A 7 6.61 10.32 -2.66
C CYS A 7 7.34 11.67 -2.50
N PRO A 8 6.69 12.83 -2.74
CA PRO A 8 7.27 14.11 -2.35
C PRO A 8 7.16 14.32 -0.83
N PRO A 9 8.07 15.10 -0.21
CA PRO A 9 7.96 15.40 1.21
C PRO A 9 6.67 16.17 1.51
N SER A 10 6.14 15.98 2.72
CA SER A 10 5.03 16.78 3.24
C SER A 10 5.44 18.24 3.38
N GLU A 11 4.45 19.13 3.52
CA GLU A 11 4.71 20.54 3.75
C GLU A 11 5.47 20.76 5.07
N GLY A 12 6.67 21.35 4.99
CA GLY A 12 7.54 21.58 6.14
C GLY A 12 8.52 20.45 6.46
N ASP A 13 8.44 19.31 5.76
CA ASP A 13 9.35 18.18 5.96
C ASP A 13 10.55 18.21 5.00
N ASP A 14 11.70 17.78 5.52
CA ASP A 14 12.95 17.66 4.77
C ASP A 14 13.41 16.20 4.75
N TYR A 15 13.61 15.60 3.57
CA TYR A 15 14.09 14.22 3.49
C TYR A 15 15.56 14.05 3.88
N ILE A 16 16.43 14.94 3.41
CA ILE A 16 17.89 14.81 3.59
C ILE A 16 18.49 16.14 4.01
N PHE A 17 18.28 17.20 3.21
CA PHE A 17 18.86 18.50 3.45
C PHE A 17 17.90 19.37 4.25
N HIS A 18 18.36 19.81 5.42
CA HIS A 18 17.59 20.68 6.28
C HIS A 18 17.47 22.10 5.70
N CYS A 19 16.26 22.67 5.77
CA CYS A 19 15.93 24.05 5.42
C CYS A 19 16.14 24.38 3.94
N HIS A 20 15.20 23.91 3.11
CA HIS A 20 15.19 24.22 1.68
C HIS A 20 14.99 25.73 1.40
N PRO A 21 15.54 26.26 0.28
CA PRO A 21 15.28 27.63 -0.15
C PRO A 21 13.76 27.90 -0.29
N PRO A 22 13.22 29.02 0.24
CA PRO A 22 11.79 29.30 0.21
C PRO A 22 11.17 29.35 -1.20
N GLU A 23 11.97 29.69 -2.21
CA GLU A 23 11.58 29.72 -3.62
C GLU A 23 11.58 28.34 -4.30
N GLN A 24 12.18 27.33 -3.67
CA GLN A 24 12.24 25.97 -4.20
C GLN A 24 10.90 25.28 -4.02
N LYS A 25 10.19 25.08 -5.14
CA LYS A 25 8.88 24.41 -5.13
C LYS A 25 9.04 22.90 -5.00
N ILE A 26 8.36 22.32 -4.00
CA ILE A 26 8.17 20.88 -3.89
C ILE A 26 7.25 20.39 -5.02
N PRO A 27 7.64 19.38 -5.81
CA PRO A 27 6.78 18.86 -6.87
C PRO A 27 5.57 18.14 -6.29
N LYS A 28 4.38 18.37 -6.86
CA LYS A 28 3.19 17.56 -6.57
C LYS A 28 3.39 16.10 -7.04
N PRO A 29 2.66 15.11 -6.48
CA PRO A 29 2.87 13.69 -6.79
C PRO A 29 2.92 13.37 -8.28
N LYS A 30 1.96 13.87 -9.08
CA LYS A 30 1.93 13.66 -10.53
C LYS A 30 3.20 14.17 -11.23
N ARG A 31 3.70 15.33 -10.84
CA ARG A 31 4.90 15.93 -11.44
C ARG A 31 6.16 15.12 -11.09
N LEU A 32 6.25 14.60 -9.86
CA LEU A 32 7.35 13.75 -9.44
C LEU A 32 7.33 12.40 -10.17
N GLN A 33 6.15 11.80 -10.35
CA GLN A 33 5.97 10.59 -11.14
C GLN A 33 6.40 10.79 -12.60
N GLU A 34 5.98 11.89 -13.24
CA GLU A 34 6.39 12.23 -14.62
C GLU A 34 7.90 12.46 -14.73
N TRP A 35 8.52 13.05 -13.71
CA TRP A 35 9.98 13.23 -13.65
C TRP A 35 10.71 11.88 -13.63
N TYR A 36 10.27 10.93 -12.79
CA TYR A 36 10.82 9.58 -12.78
C TYR A 36 10.58 8.85 -14.10
N LYS A 37 9.38 8.91 -14.68
CA LYS A 37 9.09 8.31 -15.99
C LYS A 37 10.05 8.82 -17.06
N LYS A 38 10.28 10.13 -17.13
CA LYS A 38 11.25 10.73 -18.07
C LYS A 38 12.67 10.18 -17.86
N MET A 39 13.08 9.96 -16.61
CA MET A 39 14.37 9.36 -16.29
C MET A 39 14.44 7.89 -16.74
N LEU A 40 13.39 7.11 -16.45
CA LEU A 40 13.29 5.70 -16.82
C LEU A 40 13.24 5.51 -18.35
N ASP A 41 12.47 6.34 -19.05
CA ASP A 41 12.37 6.34 -20.53
C ASP A 41 13.74 6.61 -21.16
N LYS A 42 14.51 7.56 -20.62
CA LYS A 42 15.89 7.80 -21.05
C LYS A 42 16.76 6.56 -20.83
N GLY A 43 16.63 5.89 -19.69
CA GLY A 43 17.35 4.64 -19.42
C GLY A 43 16.98 3.49 -20.36
N ILE A 44 15.73 3.43 -20.82
CA ILE A 44 15.31 2.48 -21.88
C ILE A 44 16.00 2.80 -23.20
N ILE A 45 15.99 4.08 -23.63
CA ILE A 45 16.64 4.53 -24.87
C ILE A 45 18.14 4.20 -24.86
N GLU A 46 18.79 4.41 -23.72
CA GLU A 46 20.21 4.14 -23.51
C GLU A 46 20.52 2.66 -23.25
N ARG A 47 19.50 1.79 -23.24
CA ARG A 47 19.60 0.34 -22.99
C ARG A 47 20.19 -0.03 -21.62
N ILE A 48 19.98 0.84 -20.64
CA ILE A 48 20.34 0.61 -19.23
C ILE A 48 19.17 -0.08 -18.50
N ILE A 49 17.94 0.30 -18.84
CA ILE A 49 16.70 -0.24 -18.28
C ILE A 49 16.01 -1.07 -19.36
N LEU A 50 15.56 -2.28 -19.02
CA LEU A 50 14.82 -3.14 -19.94
C LEU A 50 13.36 -2.66 -20.09
N ASP A 51 12.66 -2.51 -18.97
CA ASP A 51 11.30 -2.01 -18.86
C ASP A 51 11.05 -1.46 -17.44
N TYR A 52 9.88 -0.85 -17.23
CA TYR A 52 9.37 -0.51 -15.90
C TYR A 52 7.84 -0.58 -15.90
N LYS A 53 7.26 -0.88 -14.73
CA LYS A 53 5.81 -1.00 -14.52
C LYS A 53 5.46 -0.39 -13.17
N ASP A 54 4.22 0.04 -13.02
CA ASP A 54 3.68 0.26 -11.67
C ASP A 54 3.50 -1.08 -10.95
N ILE A 55 3.42 -1.02 -9.63
CA ILE A 55 3.43 -2.22 -8.78
C ILE A 55 2.18 -3.10 -8.99
N LEU A 56 1.02 -2.49 -9.27
CA LEU A 56 -0.20 -3.25 -9.53
C LEU A 56 -0.05 -4.06 -10.81
N LYS A 57 0.40 -3.44 -11.90
CA LYS A 57 0.65 -4.13 -13.16
C LYS A 57 1.69 -5.22 -13.01
N GLN A 58 2.78 -4.96 -12.29
CA GLN A 58 3.81 -5.98 -12.03
C GLN A 58 3.26 -7.16 -11.23
N ALA A 59 2.49 -6.91 -10.16
CA ALA A 59 1.89 -7.97 -9.34
C ALA A 59 0.90 -8.84 -10.15
N MET A 60 0.11 -8.23 -11.03
CA MET A 60 -0.79 -8.96 -11.93
C MET A 60 -0.05 -9.83 -12.94
N GLU A 61 1.02 -9.32 -13.55
CA GLU A 61 1.81 -10.07 -14.53
C GLU A 61 2.61 -11.22 -13.88
N ASP A 62 3.08 -11.02 -12.65
CA ASP A 62 3.76 -12.05 -11.86
C ASP A 62 2.80 -13.07 -11.24
N ASN A 63 1.47 -12.84 -11.33
CA ASN A 63 0.43 -13.64 -10.70
C ASN A 63 0.60 -13.77 -9.18
N ILE A 64 0.97 -12.67 -8.52
CA ILE A 64 1.10 -12.63 -7.06
C ILE A 64 -0.24 -13.00 -6.42
N SER A 65 -0.19 -14.00 -5.54
CA SER A 65 -1.37 -14.57 -4.89
C SER A 65 -1.41 -14.32 -3.38
N SER A 66 -0.26 -13.98 -2.80
CA SER A 66 -0.09 -13.72 -1.37
C SER A 66 0.69 -12.43 -1.13
N ALA A 67 0.33 -11.72 -0.05
CA ALA A 67 1.06 -10.53 0.40
C ALA A 67 2.53 -10.83 0.74
N ALA A 68 2.86 -12.07 1.12
CA ALA A 68 4.22 -12.50 1.44
C ALA A 68 5.16 -12.52 0.21
N GLU A 69 4.60 -12.48 -1.00
CA GLU A 69 5.37 -12.43 -2.25
C GLU A 69 5.78 -10.99 -2.63
N LEU A 70 5.19 -9.97 -1.99
CA LEU A 70 5.56 -8.58 -2.22
C LEU A 70 6.93 -8.27 -1.59
N PRO A 71 7.81 -7.51 -2.28
CA PRO A 71 9.07 -7.05 -1.70
C PRO A 71 8.85 -6.25 -0.42
N TYR A 72 9.60 -6.60 0.63
CA TYR A 72 9.52 -5.96 1.93
C TYR A 72 10.78 -5.12 2.19
N PHE A 73 10.62 -3.80 2.25
CA PHE A 73 11.71 -2.84 2.48
C PHE A 73 11.46 -1.98 3.72
N GLU A 74 12.52 -1.71 4.48
CA GLU A 74 12.45 -0.82 5.64
C GLU A 74 12.03 0.60 5.25
N GLY A 75 11.04 1.15 5.94
CA GLY A 75 10.53 2.51 5.69
C GLY A 75 9.66 2.66 4.44
N ASP A 76 9.31 1.57 3.74
CA ASP A 76 8.41 1.61 2.59
C ASP A 76 6.93 1.70 3.00
N PHE A 77 6.09 2.04 2.03
CA PHE A 77 4.65 2.16 2.20
C PHE A 77 3.97 0.81 2.48
N TRP A 78 4.34 -0.24 1.74
CA TRP A 78 3.62 -1.52 1.75
C TRP A 78 3.63 -2.26 3.11
N PRO A 79 4.76 -2.36 3.84
CA PRO A 79 4.76 -2.95 5.17
C PRO A 79 3.70 -2.36 6.11
N ASN A 80 3.59 -1.02 6.14
CA ASN A 80 2.62 -0.35 7.03
C ASN A 80 1.18 -0.65 6.62
N VAL A 81 0.88 -0.58 5.32
CA VAL A 81 -0.46 -0.88 4.80
C VAL A 81 -0.86 -2.33 5.05
N LEU A 82 0.08 -3.27 4.93
CA LEU A 82 -0.17 -4.68 5.21
C LEU A 82 -0.51 -4.90 6.70
N GLU A 83 0.22 -4.26 7.62
CA GLU A 83 -0.07 -4.33 9.06
C GLU A 83 -1.44 -3.71 9.41
N GLU A 84 -1.80 -2.60 8.76
CA GLU A 84 -3.13 -1.98 8.92
C GLU A 84 -4.24 -2.90 8.39
N SER A 85 -4.05 -3.48 7.20
CA SER A 85 -5.01 -4.39 6.57
C SER A 85 -5.23 -5.66 7.41
N ILE A 86 -4.18 -6.21 8.02
CA ILE A 86 -4.30 -7.38 8.92
C ILE A 86 -5.17 -7.04 10.13
N LYS A 87 -4.95 -5.88 10.76
CA LYS A 87 -5.76 -5.44 11.91
C LYS A 87 -7.23 -5.23 11.55
N GLU A 88 -7.49 -4.67 10.36
CA GLU A 88 -8.86 -4.50 9.86
C GLU A 88 -9.55 -5.85 9.65
N LEU A 89 -8.86 -6.82 9.04
CA LEU A 89 -9.39 -8.17 8.84
C LEU A 89 -9.68 -8.89 10.16
N ASP A 90 -8.78 -8.80 11.14
CA ASP A 90 -8.97 -9.40 12.46
C ASP A 90 -10.21 -8.83 13.18
N GLN A 91 -10.42 -7.51 13.07
CA GLN A 91 -11.61 -6.84 13.63
C GLN A 91 -12.90 -7.30 12.94
N GLU A 92 -12.90 -7.36 11.60
CA GLU A 92 -14.05 -7.85 10.85
C GLU A 92 -14.40 -9.30 11.20
N GLU A 93 -13.40 -10.17 11.37
CA GLU A 93 -13.61 -11.55 11.77
C GLU A 93 -14.20 -11.66 13.19
N GLU A 94 -13.73 -10.84 14.13
CA GLU A 94 -14.27 -10.79 15.49
C GLU A 94 -15.73 -10.31 15.51
N GLU A 95 -16.06 -9.27 14.73
CA GLU A 95 -17.42 -8.77 14.60
C GLU A 95 -18.36 -9.82 13.99
N LYS A 96 -17.92 -10.52 12.92
CA LYS A 96 -18.67 -11.62 12.30
C LYS A 96 -18.92 -12.75 13.31
N ARG A 97 -17.92 -13.10 14.13
CA ARG A 97 -18.06 -14.12 15.18
C ARG A 97 -19.10 -13.72 16.23
N LYS A 98 -19.03 -12.48 16.75
CA LYS A 98 -20.00 -11.97 17.74
C LYS A 98 -21.43 -11.94 17.19
N GLN A 99 -21.59 -11.56 15.91
CA GLN A 99 -22.90 -11.56 15.26
C GLN A 99 -23.46 -12.99 15.11
N ALA A 100 -22.62 -13.96 14.74
CA ALA A 100 -23.02 -15.36 14.65
C ALA A 100 -23.43 -15.93 16.03
N GLU A 101 -22.65 -15.67 17.07
CA GLU A 101 -22.95 -16.08 18.46
C GLU A 101 -24.26 -15.45 18.96
N ALA A 102 -24.48 -14.15 18.70
CA ALA A 102 -25.71 -13.47 19.08
C ALA A 102 -26.94 -14.04 18.33
N ALA A 103 -26.80 -14.34 17.04
CA ALA A 103 -27.86 -14.95 16.26
C ALA A 103 -28.19 -16.36 16.78
N GLU A 104 -27.18 -17.16 17.11
CA GLU A 104 -27.37 -18.51 17.69
C GLU A 104 -28.04 -18.45 19.06
N ALA A 105 -27.65 -17.50 19.92
CA ALA A 105 -28.28 -17.28 21.22
C ALA A 105 -29.76 -16.90 21.10
N VAL A 106 -30.11 -16.02 20.15
CA VAL A 106 -31.52 -15.64 19.88
C VAL A 106 -32.34 -16.85 19.44
N VAL A 107 -31.79 -17.69 18.56
CA VAL A 107 -32.43 -18.92 18.10
C VAL A 107 -32.63 -19.90 19.27
N SER A 108 -31.62 -20.08 20.11
CA SER A 108 -31.69 -20.96 21.29
C SER A 108 -32.76 -20.51 22.31
N ILE A 109 -32.83 -19.20 22.60
CA ILE A 109 -33.84 -18.63 23.49
C ILE A 109 -35.25 -18.88 22.94
N TYR A 110 -35.47 -18.62 21.64
CA TYR A 110 -36.76 -18.84 20.99
C TYR A 110 -37.26 -20.28 21.15
N TYR A 111 -36.39 -21.27 20.95
CA TYR A 111 -36.78 -22.68 21.14
C TYR A 111 -37.04 -23.03 22.60
N THR A 112 -36.27 -22.48 23.53
CA THR A 112 -36.43 -22.73 24.97
C THR A 112 -37.74 -22.13 25.51
N THR A 113 -38.16 -20.95 25.03
CA THR A 113 -39.39 -20.30 25.50
C THR A 113 -40.67 -20.83 24.88
N ASN A 114 -40.60 -21.49 23.73
CA ASN A 114 -41.76 -22.00 22.99
C ASN A 114 -41.91 -23.53 23.03
N SER A 115 -41.10 -24.22 23.86
CA SER A 115 -41.22 -25.65 24.16
C SER A 115 -41.80 -25.85 25.56
#